data_AF-A0A4Y9SW63-F1
#
_entry.id   AF-A0A4Y9SW63-F1
#
_cell.length_a   1.000
_cell.length_b   1.000
_cell.length_c   1.000
_cell.angle_alpha   90.00
_cell.angle_beta   90.00
_cell.angle_gamma   90.00
#
_symmetry.space_group_name_H-M   'P 1'
#
loop_
_entity.id
_entity.type
_entity.pdbx_description
1 polymer ?
#
loop_
_entity_poly.entity_id
_entity_poly.type
_entity_poly.pdbx_seq_one_letter_code
_entity_poly.pdbx_strand_id
1 'polypeptide(L)'
;MTREARGVGVGLRVPHYHQFLEQRPQVGWLEVHTENFITQSGWDWHVLQQLRRDYPFSLHGVGLGLGSARGFSDIHLERVRALVRRVEPALVSEHLSWGALHDRQLNDLLPLPLSTAALDLLCARVARVQDALQRRILIENVSTYVRFRADSMSEAEFLAELARRTGCGVLLDVNNLYVNQCNHGEDALAAIAALAPGTVGEIHLGGHLVTPHAAIDHHGAAVALPVWDLYEAALARFGQVPTLIEWDADLPSLDVLLAEARKAEAIASKYAPPNVCDVTIAPDSTCAPAIDDLAAVQQAFGDALFDSRRNAGVLDRLTAGQGSARLAIYRGNLSANWERALGEAYPVIHQLVGDEFFAGLARAYGKANPAQDPDLNRFGDRFAQFLAGFEHVAAFPYLPDMAQLEWSLHLAHYATDASGLDRSAFAHVSPAMLEGARLKLRPGCRIHASRWAVVQLWLAHQPDGPAFPDQMQAESHALVLRTGWQASVVPLTRAAHAMLSKLAAGQAFGAALDAALALEEDFDIGEHLNRWLVLGVFIEIALKEKVAGEKSGARKAPLVGQ
;
A
#
# COMPACT_ATOMS: atom_id res chain seq x y z
N MET A 1 17.98 -12.72 14.52
CA MET A 1 18.77 -11.53 14.90
C MET A 1 18.54 -10.49 13.82
N THR A 2 17.98 -9.33 14.20
CA THR A 2 17.81 -8.18 13.30
C THR A 2 19.18 -7.73 12.79
N ARG A 3 19.36 -7.64 11.46
CA ARG A 3 20.59 -7.08 10.88
C ARG A 3 20.52 -5.56 10.96
N GLU A 4 21.62 -4.92 11.28
CA GLU A 4 21.71 -3.46 11.27
C GLU A 4 21.86 -2.92 9.83
N ALA A 5 21.24 -1.78 9.54
CA ALA A 5 21.51 -1.02 8.32
C ALA A 5 22.84 -0.28 8.50
N ARG A 6 23.77 -0.45 7.54
CA ARG A 6 25.09 0.21 7.53
C ARG A 6 25.48 0.56 6.10
N GLY A 7 26.20 1.66 5.93
CA GLY A 7 26.60 2.16 4.61
C GLY A 7 25.41 2.64 3.78
N VAL A 8 25.56 2.57 2.46
CA VAL A 8 24.54 3.06 1.53
C VAL A 8 23.57 1.96 1.07
N GLY A 9 22.27 2.25 1.15
CA GLY A 9 21.17 1.45 0.64
C GLY A 9 20.47 2.11 -0.55
N VAL A 10 19.48 1.41 -1.10
CA VAL A 10 18.62 1.91 -2.19
C VAL A 10 17.17 1.52 -1.96
N GLY A 11 16.25 2.35 -2.46
CA GLY A 11 14.83 2.00 -2.50
C GLY A 11 14.57 0.78 -3.38
N LEU A 12 13.88 -0.22 -2.85
CA LEU A 12 13.44 -1.40 -3.61
C LEU A 12 12.03 -1.14 -4.17
N ARG A 13 11.94 -0.98 -5.50
CA ARG A 13 10.69 -0.74 -6.23
C ARG A 13 10.42 -1.85 -7.26
N VAL A 14 9.15 -2.05 -7.60
CA VAL A 14 8.67 -3.19 -8.43
C VAL A 14 9.52 -3.42 -9.71
N PRO A 15 9.89 -2.38 -10.49
CA PRO A 15 10.70 -2.58 -11.70
C PRO A 15 12.06 -3.25 -11.46
N HIS A 16 12.63 -3.14 -10.26
CA HIS A 16 13.94 -3.71 -9.93
C HIS A 16 13.86 -5.09 -9.27
N TYR A 17 12.66 -5.60 -8.95
CA TYR A 17 12.48 -6.84 -8.17
C TYR A 17 13.19 -8.05 -8.79
N HIS A 18 12.99 -8.28 -10.10
CA HIS A 18 13.61 -9.41 -10.79
C HIS A 18 15.14 -9.33 -10.76
N GLN A 19 15.71 -8.14 -11.01
CA GLN A 19 17.16 -7.96 -10.99
C GLN A 19 17.75 -8.19 -9.58
N PHE A 20 17.09 -7.72 -8.52
CA PHE A 20 17.51 -8.03 -7.15
C PHE A 20 17.40 -9.53 -6.83
N LEU A 21 16.32 -10.18 -7.30
CA LEU A 21 16.09 -11.61 -7.11
C LEU A 21 17.07 -12.51 -7.87
N GLU A 22 17.67 -12.03 -8.96
CA GLU A 22 18.60 -12.81 -9.76
C GLU A 22 20.06 -12.47 -9.44
N GLN A 23 20.38 -11.17 -9.35
CA GLN A 23 21.75 -10.68 -9.36
C GLN A 23 22.32 -10.45 -7.95
N ARG A 24 21.46 -10.23 -6.95
CA ARG A 24 21.86 -9.87 -5.58
C ARG A 24 22.94 -8.77 -5.57
N PRO A 25 22.67 -7.58 -6.13
CA PRO A 25 23.67 -6.52 -6.20
C PRO A 25 24.17 -6.14 -4.79
N GLN A 26 25.44 -5.76 -4.70
CA GLN A 26 26.07 -5.40 -3.44
C GLN A 26 25.65 -3.99 -3.01
N VAL A 27 24.65 -3.91 -2.13
CA VAL A 27 24.20 -2.70 -1.43
C VAL A 27 24.13 -2.98 0.07
N GLY A 28 24.24 -1.94 0.91
CA GLY A 28 24.27 -2.08 2.36
C GLY A 28 22.93 -2.58 2.95
N TRP A 29 21.82 -2.11 2.39
CA TRP A 29 20.46 -2.40 2.85
C TRP A 29 19.42 -1.93 1.82
N LEU A 30 18.15 -2.31 2.02
CA LEU A 30 17.03 -1.97 1.15
C LEU A 30 15.93 -1.25 1.92
N GLU A 31 15.30 -0.26 1.29
CA GLU A 31 14.10 0.36 1.84
C GLU A 31 12.86 -0.02 1.02
N VAL A 32 11.74 -0.22 1.71
CA VAL A 32 10.42 -0.33 1.09
C VAL A 32 9.40 0.56 1.79
N HIS A 33 8.40 1.02 1.04
CA HIS A 33 7.23 1.68 1.62
C HIS A 33 6.37 0.67 2.37
N THR A 34 6.10 0.96 3.64
CA THR A 34 5.39 0.09 4.58
C THR A 34 4.02 -0.32 4.04
N GLU A 35 3.29 0.63 3.46
CA GLU A 35 1.91 0.49 2.98
C GLU A 35 1.78 -0.56 1.88
N ASN A 36 2.81 -0.72 1.04
CA ASN A 36 2.81 -1.71 -0.05
C ASN A 36 2.86 -3.16 0.46
N PHE A 37 3.23 -3.38 1.73
CA PHE A 37 3.43 -4.72 2.29
C PHE A 37 2.46 -5.08 3.42
N ILE A 38 1.51 -4.21 3.74
CA ILE A 38 0.55 -4.40 4.84
C ILE A 38 -0.22 -5.73 4.74
N THR A 39 -0.59 -6.14 3.53
CA THR A 39 -1.37 -7.36 3.31
C THR A 39 -0.56 -8.66 3.48
N GLN A 40 0.78 -8.59 3.44
CA GLN A 40 1.70 -9.73 3.68
C GLN A 40 1.39 -10.97 2.82
N SER A 41 1.10 -10.77 1.54
CA SER A 41 0.80 -11.83 0.58
C SER A 41 1.17 -11.44 -0.84
N GLY A 42 1.18 -12.42 -1.76
CA GLY A 42 1.40 -12.15 -3.17
C GLY A 42 2.88 -11.97 -3.52
N TRP A 43 3.12 -11.44 -4.72
CA TRP A 43 4.46 -11.38 -5.30
C TRP A 43 5.42 -10.50 -4.50
N ASP A 44 4.99 -9.29 -4.16
CA ASP A 44 5.82 -8.31 -3.46
C ASP A 44 6.28 -8.88 -2.12
N TRP A 45 5.34 -9.47 -1.38
CA TRP A 45 5.65 -10.16 -0.13
C TRP A 45 6.65 -11.30 -0.30
N HIS A 46 6.51 -12.10 -1.37
CA HIS A 46 7.48 -13.14 -1.69
C HIS A 46 8.88 -12.55 -1.94
N VAL A 47 8.98 -11.49 -2.74
CA VAL A 47 10.23 -10.79 -3.04
C VAL A 47 10.90 -10.30 -1.75
N LEU A 48 10.14 -9.61 -0.89
CA LEU A 48 10.64 -9.13 0.40
C LEU A 48 11.16 -10.29 1.26
N GLN A 49 10.41 -11.39 1.36
CA GLN A 49 10.84 -12.56 2.13
C GLN A 49 12.10 -13.23 1.60
N GLN A 50 12.30 -13.27 0.28
CA GLN A 50 13.52 -13.80 -0.31
C GLN A 50 14.71 -12.88 0.00
N LEU A 51 14.56 -11.58 -0.28
CA LEU A 51 15.65 -10.62 -0.16
C LEU A 51 16.02 -10.32 1.30
N ARG A 52 15.07 -10.40 2.24
CA ARG A 52 15.34 -10.21 3.68
C ARG A 52 16.38 -11.20 4.24
N ARG A 53 16.59 -12.33 3.59
CA ARG A 53 17.64 -13.30 3.99
C ARG A 53 19.04 -12.74 3.77
N ASP A 54 19.17 -11.84 2.79
CA ASP A 54 20.44 -11.34 2.29
C ASP A 54 20.68 -9.87 2.71
N TYR A 55 19.61 -9.07 2.77
CA TYR A 55 19.67 -7.64 3.07
C TYR A 55 18.95 -7.26 4.37
N PRO A 56 19.51 -6.33 5.18
CA PRO A 56 18.72 -5.55 6.13
C PRO A 56 17.65 -4.72 5.40
N PHE A 57 16.51 -4.52 6.04
CA PHE A 57 15.41 -3.71 5.50
C PHE A 57 15.12 -2.49 6.37
N SER A 58 14.82 -1.35 5.76
CA SER A 58 14.07 -0.24 6.37
C SER A 58 12.61 -0.33 5.93
N LEU A 59 11.69 -0.14 6.87
CA LEU A 59 10.27 0.09 6.58
C LEU A 59 9.97 1.56 6.75
N HIS A 60 9.72 2.24 5.64
CA HIS A 60 9.44 3.67 5.60
C HIS A 60 7.94 3.89 5.39
N GLY A 61 7.26 4.50 6.36
CA GLY A 61 5.80 4.64 6.38
C GLY A 61 5.33 5.95 5.75
N VAL A 62 4.27 5.87 4.94
CA VAL A 62 3.57 7.02 4.35
C VAL A 62 2.11 7.13 4.81
N GLY A 63 1.68 6.29 5.75
CA GLY A 63 0.27 6.05 6.07
C GLY A 63 -0.19 6.42 7.48
N LEU A 64 0.71 6.59 8.47
CA LEU A 64 0.26 6.84 9.85
C LEU A 64 -0.24 8.26 10.06
N GLY A 65 0.30 9.23 9.33
CA GLY A 65 -0.11 10.64 9.38
C GLY A 65 -0.11 11.18 10.82
N LEU A 66 1.01 11.03 11.53
CA LEU A 66 1.14 11.25 12.97
C LEU A 66 0.64 12.64 13.43
N GLY A 67 0.74 13.64 12.55
CA GLY A 67 0.31 15.02 12.79
C GLY A 67 -1.19 15.26 12.66
N SER A 68 -1.97 14.26 12.26
CA SER A 68 -3.41 14.41 12.05
C SER A 68 -4.12 14.62 13.39
N ALA A 69 -4.67 15.83 13.59
CA ALA A 69 -5.38 16.22 14.80
C ALA A 69 -6.62 15.33 15.03
N ARG A 70 -7.25 14.89 13.93
CA ARG A 70 -8.28 13.85 13.89
C ARG A 70 -7.91 12.85 12.79
N GLY A 71 -8.25 11.58 12.97
CA GLY A 71 -8.06 10.56 11.92
C GLY A 71 -6.86 9.61 12.09
N PHE A 72 -6.10 9.70 13.19
CA PHE A 72 -5.11 8.68 13.54
C PHE A 72 -5.78 7.31 13.76
N SER A 73 -5.34 6.28 13.01
CA SER A 73 -5.99 4.97 12.95
C SER A 73 -5.24 3.90 13.74
N ASP A 74 -5.84 3.45 14.85
CA ASP A 74 -5.29 2.34 15.65
C ASP A 74 -5.31 1.01 14.91
N ILE A 75 -6.27 0.82 14.01
CA ILE A 75 -6.35 -0.35 13.13
C ILE A 75 -5.14 -0.38 12.20
N HIS A 76 -4.77 0.77 11.63
CA HIS A 76 -3.61 0.85 10.74
C HIS A 76 -2.29 0.65 11.51
N LEU A 77 -2.15 1.24 12.70
CA LEU A 77 -0.99 1.01 13.57
C LEU A 77 -0.80 -0.48 13.91
N GLU A 78 -1.88 -1.23 14.17
CA GLU A 78 -1.76 -2.67 14.43
C GLU A 78 -1.35 -3.45 13.17
N ARG A 79 -1.78 -3.03 11.97
CA ARG A 79 -1.30 -3.62 10.71
C ARG A 79 0.21 -3.38 10.51
N VAL A 80 0.68 -2.15 10.75
CA VAL A 80 2.11 -1.78 10.72
C VAL A 80 2.88 -2.61 11.75
N ARG A 81 2.37 -2.74 12.97
CA ARG A 81 2.97 -3.57 14.02
C ARG A 81 3.09 -5.04 13.62
N ALA A 82 2.05 -5.61 13.01
CA ALA A 82 2.08 -6.98 12.52
C ALA A 82 3.16 -7.15 11.44
N LEU A 83 3.28 -6.19 10.53
CA LEU A 83 4.31 -6.19 9.49
C LEU A 83 5.71 -6.05 10.10
N VAL A 84 5.95 -5.08 10.99
CA VAL A 84 7.24 -4.88 11.68
C VAL A 84 7.65 -6.15 12.45
N ARG A 85 6.72 -6.84 13.11
CA ARG A 85 6.99 -8.12 13.79
C ARG A 85 7.39 -9.22 12.83
N ARG A 86 6.78 -9.26 11.64
CA ARG A 86 7.04 -10.31 10.64
C ARG A 86 8.33 -10.04 9.87
N VAL A 87 8.58 -8.78 9.56
CA VAL A 87 9.72 -8.31 8.77
C VAL A 87 10.95 -8.06 9.64
N GLU A 88 10.84 -7.90 10.97
CA GLU A 88 11.93 -7.49 11.88
C GLU A 88 12.97 -6.55 11.19
N PRO A 89 12.54 -5.35 10.74
CA PRO A 89 13.40 -4.48 9.95
C PRO A 89 14.51 -3.86 10.81
N ALA A 90 15.58 -3.41 10.16
CA ALA A 90 16.67 -2.65 10.78
C ALA A 90 16.18 -1.29 11.27
N LEU A 91 15.42 -0.59 10.42
CA LEU A 91 14.90 0.76 10.67
C LEU A 91 13.38 0.79 10.43
N VAL A 92 12.70 1.68 11.14
CA VAL A 92 11.29 2.02 10.91
C VAL A 92 11.18 3.54 10.99
N SER A 93 10.67 4.15 9.94
CA SER A 93 10.55 5.60 9.83
C SER A 93 9.13 6.02 9.41
N GLU A 94 8.79 7.26 9.73
CA GLU A 94 7.52 7.94 9.38
C GLU A 94 7.78 9.43 9.20
N HIS A 95 6.80 10.15 8.70
CA HIS A 95 6.97 11.55 8.32
C HIS A 95 6.48 12.54 9.38
N LEU A 96 7.11 13.72 9.41
CA LEU A 96 6.59 14.91 10.08
C LEU A 96 5.43 15.52 9.28
N SER A 97 4.34 14.76 9.14
CA SER A 97 3.20 15.16 8.33
C SER A 97 1.87 14.77 8.96
N TRP A 98 0.79 15.33 8.40
CA TRP A 98 -0.55 14.83 8.60
C TRP A 98 -1.13 14.38 7.25
N GLY A 99 -2.15 13.53 7.28
CA GLY A 99 -2.72 12.97 6.06
C GLY A 99 -4.18 12.53 6.22
N ALA A 100 -4.78 12.79 7.38
CA ALA A 100 -6.13 12.36 7.68
C ALA A 100 -6.97 13.50 8.26
N LEU A 101 -8.27 13.43 7.99
CA LEU A 101 -9.31 14.19 8.66
C LEU A 101 -10.26 13.23 9.38
N HIS A 102 -11.26 13.78 10.05
CA HIS A 102 -12.22 12.94 10.78
C HIS A 102 -13.13 12.10 9.85
N ASP A 103 -13.29 12.50 8.59
CA ASP A 103 -14.22 11.91 7.62
C ASP A 103 -13.55 11.31 6.38
N ARG A 104 -12.23 11.48 6.22
CA ARG A 104 -11.48 10.99 5.06
C ARG A 104 -9.97 10.90 5.30
N GLN A 105 -9.34 10.05 4.51
CA GLN A 105 -7.90 10.00 4.30
C GLN A 105 -7.55 10.82 3.05
N LEU A 106 -6.43 11.54 3.12
CA LEU A 106 -5.89 12.33 2.02
C LEU A 106 -4.76 11.58 1.31
N ASN A 107 -4.12 10.61 1.99
CA ASN A 107 -3.04 9.77 1.45
C ASN A 107 -1.94 10.61 0.78
N ASP A 108 -1.53 11.68 1.48
CA ASP A 108 -0.47 12.61 1.08
C ASP A 108 0.24 13.11 2.35
N LEU A 109 1.46 13.62 2.19
CA LEU A 109 2.31 14.12 3.27
C LEU A 109 2.10 15.64 3.40
N LEU A 110 1.13 16.04 4.21
CA LEU A 110 0.71 17.44 4.29
C LEU A 110 1.47 18.23 5.36
N PRO A 111 1.71 19.54 5.11
CA PRO A 111 2.49 20.39 6.01
C PRO A 111 1.71 20.67 7.29
N LEU A 112 2.40 20.58 8.42
CA LEU A 112 1.85 20.87 9.74
C LEU A 112 2.28 22.27 10.22
N PRO A 113 1.42 23.03 10.92
CA PRO A 113 1.85 24.22 11.65
C PRO A 113 2.88 23.85 12.72
N LEU A 114 4.06 24.45 12.68
CA LEU A 114 5.19 24.21 13.59
C LEU A 114 4.98 24.94 14.94
N SER A 115 3.90 24.54 15.62
CA SER A 115 3.44 25.11 16.89
C SER A 115 3.71 24.18 18.07
N THR A 116 3.71 24.70 19.30
CA THR A 116 3.81 23.86 20.51
C THR A 116 2.69 22.81 20.59
N ALA A 117 1.46 23.16 20.19
CA ALA A 117 0.35 22.22 20.21
C ALA A 117 0.56 21.04 19.25
N ALA A 118 1.12 21.32 18.07
CA ALA A 118 1.48 20.30 17.09
C ALA A 118 2.61 19.39 17.59
N LEU A 119 3.62 19.99 18.24
CA LEU A 119 4.72 19.26 18.88
C LEU A 119 4.22 18.34 19.99
N ASP A 120 3.34 18.81 20.87
CA ASP A 120 2.78 18.01 21.95
C ASP A 120 1.95 16.83 21.40
N LEU A 121 1.17 17.06 20.34
CA LEU A 121 0.43 16.00 19.65
C LEU A 121 1.39 14.95 19.06
N LEU A 122 2.43 15.37 18.34
CA LEU A 122 3.42 14.47 17.77
C LEU A 122 4.19 13.71 18.85
N CYS A 123 4.56 14.35 19.95
CA CYS A 123 5.21 13.67 21.07
C CYS A 123 4.37 12.50 21.58
N ALA A 124 3.08 12.74 21.83
CA ALA A 124 2.16 11.71 22.30
C ALA A 124 1.98 10.57 21.27
N ARG A 125 1.93 10.89 19.97
CA ARG A 125 1.77 9.89 18.90
C ARG A 125 3.03 9.07 18.68
N VAL A 126 4.19 9.70 18.66
CA VAL A 126 5.49 9.04 18.53
C VAL A 126 5.71 8.09 19.70
N ALA A 127 5.50 8.54 20.95
CA ALA A 127 5.57 7.66 22.12
C ALA A 127 4.65 6.44 21.97
N ARG A 128 3.38 6.67 21.58
CA ARG A 128 2.42 5.58 21.35
C ARG A 128 2.88 4.59 20.26
N VAL A 129 3.43 5.07 19.15
CA VAL A 129 3.93 4.21 18.07
C VAL A 129 5.15 3.42 18.53
N GLN A 130 6.11 4.06 19.20
CA GLN A 130 7.28 3.36 19.76
C GLN A 130 6.87 2.29 20.77
N ASP A 131 5.88 2.56 21.62
CA ASP A 131 5.30 1.59 22.55
C ASP A 131 4.60 0.43 21.81
N ALA A 132 3.83 0.71 20.77
CA ALA A 132 3.16 -0.35 20.01
C ALA A 132 4.17 -1.26 19.27
N LEU A 133 5.18 -0.65 18.66
CA LEU A 133 6.21 -1.33 17.87
C LEU A 133 7.35 -1.91 18.72
N GLN A 134 7.46 -1.49 19.98
CA GLN A 134 8.52 -1.85 20.94
C GLN A 134 9.93 -1.56 20.38
N ARG A 135 10.08 -0.40 19.73
CA ARG A 135 11.35 0.06 19.16
C ARG A 135 11.38 1.56 18.95
N ARG A 136 12.58 2.12 18.87
CA ARG A 136 12.81 3.50 18.39
C ARG A 136 12.40 3.58 16.92
N ILE A 137 11.63 4.61 16.58
CA ILE A 137 11.31 4.99 15.19
C ILE A 137 12.10 6.23 14.80
N LEU A 138 12.21 6.49 13.50
CA LEU A 138 12.75 7.74 12.96
C LEU A 138 11.61 8.62 12.44
N ILE A 139 11.73 9.93 12.60
CA ILE A 139 10.80 10.91 12.05
C ILE A 139 11.52 11.75 11.01
N GLU A 140 10.91 11.85 9.84
CA GLU A 140 11.47 12.52 8.67
C GLU A 140 11.01 13.97 8.51
N ASN A 141 11.93 14.86 8.11
CA ASN A 141 11.60 16.20 7.63
C ASN A 141 10.99 16.15 6.23
N VAL A 142 9.98 16.96 5.96
CA VAL A 142 9.22 16.89 4.72
C VAL A 142 9.42 18.12 3.84
N SER A 143 9.39 17.94 2.52
CA SER A 143 9.23 19.06 1.61
C SER A 143 7.85 19.70 1.78
N THR A 144 7.83 21.02 1.96
CA THR A 144 6.58 21.77 2.08
C THR A 144 6.52 22.90 1.07
N TYR A 145 5.32 23.16 0.57
CA TYR A 145 5.06 24.28 -0.32
C TYR A 145 4.48 25.49 0.43
N VAL A 146 3.97 25.35 1.65
CA VAL A 146 3.42 26.48 2.40
C VAL A 146 3.92 26.49 3.84
N ARG A 147 4.02 27.68 4.42
CA ARG A 147 4.30 27.90 5.85
C ARG A 147 3.10 28.57 6.51
N PHE A 148 2.92 28.35 7.81
CA PHE A 148 1.78 28.88 8.55
C PHE A 148 2.19 30.12 9.35
N ARG A 149 1.27 31.06 9.53
CA ARG A 149 1.50 32.24 10.40
C ARG A 149 1.67 31.85 11.87
N ALA A 150 1.15 30.68 12.23
CA ALA A 150 1.23 30.12 13.57
C ALA A 150 2.55 29.36 13.84
N ASP A 151 3.45 29.26 12.85
CA ASP A 151 4.75 28.65 13.04
C ASP A 151 5.52 29.43 14.12
N SER A 152 5.96 28.71 15.15
CA SER A 152 6.61 29.26 16.35
C SER A 152 8.07 28.81 16.51
N MET A 153 8.49 27.88 15.65
CA MET A 153 9.83 27.31 15.58
C MET A 153 10.09 26.86 14.13
N SER A 154 11.36 26.70 13.77
CA SER A 154 11.77 26.06 12.52
C SER A 154 11.50 24.56 12.55
N GLU A 155 11.48 23.92 11.38
CA GLU A 155 11.30 22.46 11.26
C GLU A 155 12.43 21.69 11.97
N ALA A 156 13.67 22.18 11.88
CA ALA A 156 14.81 21.56 12.54
C ALA A 156 14.73 21.68 14.07
N GLU A 157 14.28 22.82 14.61
CA GLU A 157 14.01 22.99 16.04
C GLU A 157 12.88 22.07 16.50
N PHE A 158 11.82 21.93 15.69
CA PHE A 158 10.71 21.03 15.96
C PHE A 158 11.19 19.58 16.08
N LEU A 159 11.97 19.09 15.11
CA LEU A 159 12.51 17.73 15.10
C LEU A 159 13.50 17.50 16.25
N ALA A 160 14.37 18.48 16.53
CA ALA A 160 15.30 18.40 17.65
C ALA A 160 14.54 18.24 18.98
N GLU A 161 13.49 19.03 19.19
CA GLU A 161 12.69 18.98 20.41
C GLU A 161 11.84 17.71 20.49
N LEU A 162 11.26 17.25 19.38
CA LEU A 162 10.51 15.99 19.29
C LEU A 162 11.41 14.80 19.67
N ALA A 163 12.61 14.73 19.09
CA ALA A 163 13.58 13.68 19.41
C ALA A 163 14.02 13.75 20.88
N ARG A 164 14.24 14.94 21.42
CA ARG A 164 14.61 15.15 22.83
C ARG A 164 13.51 14.68 23.80
N ARG A 165 12.24 14.93 23.49
CA ARG A 165 11.10 14.57 24.34
C ARG A 165 10.69 13.11 24.25
N THR A 166 10.84 12.49 23.09
CA THR A 166 10.31 11.13 22.83
C THR A 166 11.38 10.06 22.71
N GLY A 167 12.64 10.45 22.54
CA GLY A 167 13.73 9.53 22.21
C GLY A 167 13.70 9.00 20.78
N CYS A 168 12.80 9.47 19.91
CA CYS A 168 12.82 9.07 18.50
C CYS A 168 14.13 9.53 17.82
N GLY A 169 14.45 8.92 16.68
CA GLY A 169 15.51 9.42 15.81
C GLY A 169 14.95 10.35 14.75
N VAL A 170 15.86 10.94 13.98
CA VAL A 170 15.53 11.72 12.78
C VAL A 170 16.01 10.93 11.56
N LEU A 171 15.14 10.79 10.57
CA LEU A 171 15.52 10.48 9.21
C LEU A 171 15.69 11.84 8.53
N LEU A 172 16.91 12.15 8.11
CA LEU A 172 17.22 13.46 7.54
C LEU A 172 17.21 13.33 6.02
N ASP A 173 16.13 13.73 5.35
CA ASP A 173 16.17 13.90 3.91
C ASP A 173 16.81 15.25 3.57
N VAL A 174 18.00 15.17 2.99
CA VAL A 174 18.81 16.31 2.57
C VAL A 174 18.19 16.99 1.34
N ASN A 175 17.52 16.24 0.48
CA ASN A 175 16.79 16.81 -0.65
C ASN A 175 15.63 17.67 -0.15
N ASN A 176 14.83 17.19 0.82
CA ASN A 176 13.78 17.98 1.46
C ASN A 176 14.29 19.27 2.10
N LEU A 177 15.46 19.25 2.77
CA LEU A 177 16.07 20.49 3.27
C LEU A 177 16.39 21.48 2.16
N TYR A 178 16.97 21.00 1.06
CA TYR A 178 17.30 21.86 -0.08
C TYR A 178 16.03 22.43 -0.76
N VAL A 179 15.00 21.60 -0.94
CA VAL A 179 13.71 22.02 -1.48
C VAL A 179 13.06 23.09 -0.59
N ASN A 180 13.07 22.90 0.73
CA ASN A 180 12.56 23.89 1.68
C ASN A 180 13.41 25.18 1.68
N GLN A 181 14.73 25.09 1.51
CA GLN A 181 15.59 26.27 1.30
C GLN A 181 15.18 27.04 0.04
N CYS A 182 14.93 26.36 -1.09
CA CYS A 182 14.46 27.01 -2.31
C CYS A 182 13.05 27.61 -2.16
N ASN A 183 12.15 26.93 -1.45
CA ASN A 183 10.76 27.31 -1.37
C ASN A 183 10.48 28.39 -0.32
N HIS A 184 11.23 28.41 0.78
CA HIS A 184 10.95 29.27 1.95
C HIS A 184 12.13 30.17 2.34
N GLY A 185 13.31 30.00 1.72
CA GLY A 185 14.51 30.77 2.07
C GLY A 185 15.15 30.33 3.38
N GLU A 186 14.86 29.12 3.84
CA GLU A 186 15.47 28.51 5.03
C GLU A 186 16.92 28.13 4.77
N ASP A 187 17.78 28.21 5.79
CA ASP A 187 19.18 27.80 5.67
C ASP A 187 19.33 26.32 6.01
N ALA A 188 19.60 25.49 4.99
CA ALA A 188 19.75 24.05 5.15
C ALA A 188 20.98 23.67 6.03
N LEU A 189 22.06 24.46 6.00
CA LEU A 189 23.22 24.22 6.86
C LEU A 189 22.89 24.55 8.32
N ALA A 190 22.12 25.61 8.56
CA ALA A 190 21.61 25.92 9.89
C ALA A 190 20.67 24.82 10.41
N ALA A 191 19.80 24.27 9.56
CA ALA A 191 18.94 23.15 9.90
C ALA A 191 19.74 21.90 10.31
N ILE A 192 20.78 21.53 9.54
CA ILE A 192 21.72 20.46 9.89
C ILE A 192 22.38 20.76 11.25
N ALA A 193 22.83 22.00 11.46
CA ALA A 193 23.51 22.42 12.68
C ALA A 193 22.61 22.43 13.94
N ALA A 194 21.29 22.49 13.78
CA ALA A 194 20.34 22.47 14.90
C ALA A 194 20.16 21.07 15.51
N LEU A 195 20.34 19.99 14.73
CA LEU A 195 20.18 18.62 15.21
C LEU A 195 21.46 18.13 15.92
N ALA A 196 21.35 17.52 17.10
CA ALA A 196 22.52 17.03 17.84
C ALA A 196 23.11 15.74 17.24
N PRO A 197 24.44 15.54 17.26
CA PRO A 197 25.06 14.26 16.89
C PRO A 197 24.45 13.06 17.64
N GLY A 198 24.19 11.97 16.93
CA GLY A 198 23.50 10.77 17.44
C GLY A 198 21.97 10.82 17.37
N THR A 199 21.38 11.96 16.96
CA THR A 199 19.93 12.08 16.74
C THR A 199 19.50 11.54 15.38
N VAL A 200 20.30 11.82 14.35
CA VAL A 200 20.05 11.36 12.97
C VAL A 200 20.41 9.88 12.86
N GLY A 201 19.43 9.05 12.54
CA GLY A 201 19.57 7.58 12.40
C GLY A 201 19.63 7.10 10.95
N GLU A 202 19.21 7.94 10.02
CA GLU A 202 19.13 7.65 8.59
C GLU A 202 19.22 8.97 7.80
N ILE A 203 19.80 8.93 6.61
CA ILE A 203 19.86 10.05 5.67
C ILE A 203 19.25 9.61 4.35
N HIS A 204 18.37 10.42 3.77
CA HIS A 204 17.90 10.22 2.41
C HIS A 204 18.55 11.22 1.46
N LEU A 205 18.80 10.75 0.23
CA LEU A 205 19.31 11.53 -0.89
C LEU A 205 18.44 11.27 -2.11
N GLY A 206 17.82 12.33 -2.62
CA GLY A 206 17.00 12.29 -3.83
C GLY A 206 17.26 13.47 -4.75
N GLY A 207 16.51 13.50 -5.85
CA GLY A 207 16.47 14.61 -6.80
C GLY A 207 15.08 15.25 -6.87
N HIS A 208 15.04 16.53 -7.25
CA HIS A 208 13.84 17.34 -7.31
C HIS A 208 13.64 17.97 -8.69
N LEU A 209 12.44 18.49 -8.93
CA LEU A 209 12.06 19.24 -10.12
C LEU A 209 11.93 20.72 -9.79
N VAL A 210 12.66 21.59 -10.49
CA VAL A 210 12.50 23.04 -10.33
C VAL A 210 11.46 23.56 -11.33
N THR A 211 10.43 24.22 -10.83
CA THR A 211 9.41 24.89 -11.65
C THR A 211 9.44 26.40 -11.44
N PRO A 212 8.74 27.20 -12.27
CA PRO A 212 8.61 28.65 -12.04
C PRO A 212 7.93 29.02 -10.71
N HIS A 213 7.25 28.07 -10.05
CA HIS A 213 6.44 28.33 -8.84
C HIS A 213 7.08 27.79 -7.55
N ALA A 214 7.78 26.66 -7.64
CA ALA A 214 8.42 25.98 -6.52
C ALA A 214 9.46 24.97 -7.00
N ALA A 215 10.42 24.64 -6.14
CA ALA A 215 11.07 23.33 -6.20
C ALA A 215 10.05 22.29 -5.74
N ILE A 216 9.78 21.31 -6.58
CA ILE A 216 8.86 20.21 -6.33
C ILE A 216 9.69 18.99 -6.02
N ASP A 217 9.39 18.42 -4.88
CA ASP A 217 9.96 17.16 -4.51
C ASP A 217 9.13 16.02 -5.10
N HIS A 218 9.73 15.33 -6.06
CA HIS A 218 9.09 14.27 -6.83
C HIS A 218 9.93 12.99 -6.89
N HIS A 219 11.13 13.00 -6.28
CA HIS A 219 12.12 11.92 -6.29
C HIS A 219 12.22 11.18 -7.64
N GLY A 220 12.15 11.93 -8.75
CA GLY A 220 12.16 11.42 -10.12
C GLY A 220 13.47 11.65 -10.87
N ALA A 221 14.49 12.14 -10.17
CA ALA A 221 15.73 12.60 -10.78
C ALA A 221 16.96 12.17 -9.98
N ALA A 222 18.12 12.20 -10.63
CA ALA A 222 19.40 11.99 -9.97
C ALA A 222 19.65 13.07 -8.89
N VAL A 223 20.46 12.73 -7.89
CA VAL A 223 20.76 13.63 -6.77
C VAL A 223 21.48 14.88 -7.29
N ALA A 224 20.92 16.05 -7.02
CA ALA A 224 21.43 17.32 -7.51
C ALA A 224 22.76 17.72 -6.82
N LEU A 225 23.62 18.48 -7.52
CA LEU A 225 24.92 18.93 -6.97
C LEU A 225 24.80 19.64 -5.61
N PRO A 226 23.88 20.60 -5.40
CA PRO A 226 23.74 21.24 -4.10
C PRO A 226 23.31 20.29 -2.97
N VAL A 227 22.61 19.20 -3.30
CA VAL A 227 22.22 18.16 -2.33
C VAL A 227 23.44 17.33 -1.92
N TRP A 228 24.37 17.06 -2.85
CA TRP A 228 25.66 16.43 -2.52
C TRP A 228 26.51 17.28 -1.57
N ASP A 229 26.53 18.61 -1.76
CA ASP A 229 27.25 19.52 -0.86
C ASP A 229 26.66 19.48 0.56
N LEU A 230 25.33 19.47 0.68
CA LEU A 230 24.63 19.34 1.97
C LEU A 230 24.81 17.96 2.59
N TYR A 231 24.92 16.90 1.79
CA TYR A 231 25.23 15.56 2.28
C TYR A 231 26.62 15.50 2.91
N GLU A 232 27.64 16.10 2.29
CA GLU A 232 28.97 16.22 2.91
C GLU A 232 28.92 17.00 4.23
N ALA A 233 28.14 18.07 4.30
CA ALA A 233 27.93 18.81 5.56
C ALA A 233 27.22 17.97 6.63
N ALA A 234 26.22 17.16 6.26
CA ALA A 234 25.54 16.25 7.17
C ALA A 234 26.50 15.17 7.69
N LEU A 235 27.29 14.53 6.82
CA LEU A 235 28.30 13.54 7.20
C LEU A 235 29.40 14.12 8.09
N ALA A 236 29.84 15.36 7.83
CA ALA A 236 30.81 16.05 8.68
C ALA A 236 30.30 16.24 10.11
N ARG A 237 28.99 16.36 10.29
CA ARG A 237 28.35 16.55 11.60
C ARG A 237 27.98 15.24 12.29
N PHE A 238 27.41 14.29 11.54
CA PHE A 238 26.77 13.10 12.11
C PHE A 238 27.61 11.82 11.93
N GLY A 239 28.63 11.83 11.08
CA GLY A 239 29.41 10.67 10.69
C GLY A 239 28.69 9.81 9.64
N GLN A 240 29.17 8.58 9.43
CA GLN A 240 28.65 7.61 8.45
C GLN A 240 27.28 7.01 8.86
N VAL A 241 26.26 7.85 8.94
CA VAL A 241 24.87 7.42 9.15
C VAL A 241 24.40 6.60 7.93
N PRO A 242 23.60 5.52 8.12
CA PRO A 242 22.98 4.80 7.00
C PRO A 242 22.31 5.76 6.04
N THR A 243 22.67 5.67 4.76
CA THR A 243 22.20 6.62 3.74
C THR A 243 21.45 5.87 2.64
N LEU A 244 20.31 6.39 2.22
CA LEU A 244 19.51 5.85 1.12
C LEU A 244 19.63 6.74 -0.10
N ILE A 245 19.77 6.13 -1.28
CA ILE A 245 19.36 6.79 -2.53
C ILE A 245 17.88 6.53 -2.75
N GLU A 246 17.10 7.60 -2.65
CA GLU A 246 15.65 7.59 -2.81
C GLU A 246 15.26 8.01 -4.24
N TRP A 247 14.42 7.19 -4.86
CA TRP A 247 13.93 7.40 -6.21
C TRP A 247 12.58 6.71 -6.37
N ASP A 248 11.51 7.48 -6.62
CA ASP A 248 10.12 7.01 -6.57
C ASP A 248 9.33 7.26 -7.85
N ALA A 249 9.60 8.34 -8.56
CA ALA A 249 9.03 8.61 -9.87
C ALA A 249 10.06 8.31 -10.98
N ASP A 250 9.59 8.05 -12.21
CA ASP A 250 10.46 7.90 -13.38
C ASP A 250 11.70 7.01 -13.14
N LEU A 251 11.46 5.84 -12.52
CA LEU A 251 12.51 4.97 -11.99
C LEU A 251 13.57 4.66 -13.05
N PRO A 252 14.86 4.87 -12.75
CA PRO A 252 15.93 4.66 -13.71
C PRO A 252 16.24 3.16 -13.81
N SER A 253 17.13 2.80 -14.73
CA SER A 253 17.70 1.45 -14.71
C SER A 253 18.44 1.18 -13.40
N LEU A 254 18.49 -0.08 -12.99
CA LEU A 254 19.19 -0.47 -11.76
C LEU A 254 20.66 -0.01 -11.74
N ASP A 255 21.35 -0.04 -12.88
CA ASP A 255 22.75 0.38 -12.97
C ASP A 255 22.97 1.85 -12.61
N VAL A 256 22.03 2.72 -13.00
CA VAL A 256 22.04 4.15 -12.68
C VAL A 256 21.78 4.36 -11.18
N LEU A 257 20.77 3.69 -10.63
CA LEU A 257 20.48 3.73 -9.19
C LEU A 257 21.68 3.28 -8.35
N LEU A 258 22.32 2.16 -8.74
CA LEU A 258 23.50 1.65 -8.06
C LEU A 258 24.73 2.56 -8.25
N ALA A 259 24.80 3.35 -9.33
CA ALA A 259 25.88 4.31 -9.54
C ALA A 259 25.80 5.49 -8.56
N GLU A 260 24.60 6.03 -8.32
CA GLU A 260 24.36 7.05 -7.29
C GLU A 260 24.70 6.51 -5.90
N ALA A 261 24.32 5.25 -5.61
CA ALA A 261 24.65 4.61 -4.34
C ALA A 261 26.16 4.47 -4.12
N ARG A 262 26.91 4.05 -5.15
CA ARG A 262 28.38 4.00 -5.11
C ARG A 262 29.00 5.37 -4.89
N LYS A 263 28.42 6.43 -5.46
CA LYS A 263 28.88 7.81 -5.26
C LYS A 263 28.69 8.25 -3.80
N ALA A 264 27.50 8.01 -3.23
CA ALA A 264 27.25 8.29 -1.82
C ALA A 264 28.19 7.50 -0.89
N GLU A 265 28.48 6.24 -1.21
CA GLU A 265 29.39 5.38 -0.43
C GLU A 265 30.83 5.92 -0.48
N ALA A 266 31.30 6.33 -1.67
CA ALA A 266 32.62 6.92 -1.83
C ALA A 266 32.77 8.22 -1.02
N ILE A 267 31.72 9.04 -0.93
CA ILE A 267 31.71 10.25 -0.10
C ILE A 267 31.70 9.87 1.39
N ALA A 268 30.78 9.00 1.83
CA ALA A 268 30.64 8.56 3.21
C ALA A 268 31.94 7.96 3.76
N SER A 269 32.67 7.18 2.95
CA SER A 269 33.93 6.51 3.33
C SER A 269 35.02 7.45 3.85
N LYS A 270 34.92 8.76 3.58
CA LYS A 270 35.86 9.78 4.05
C LYS A 270 35.63 10.23 5.49
N TYR A 271 34.45 9.96 6.05
CA TYR A 271 34.03 10.43 7.36
C TYR A 271 34.12 9.33 8.41
N ALA A 272 34.16 9.69 9.69
CA ALA A 272 34.18 8.70 10.78
C ALA A 272 32.83 8.00 10.94
N PRO A 273 32.78 6.80 11.55
CA PRO A 273 31.53 6.17 11.95
C PRO A 273 30.64 7.11 12.78
N PRO A 274 29.31 6.92 12.77
CA PRO A 274 28.40 7.83 13.44
C PRO A 274 28.58 7.80 14.96
N ASN A 275 28.43 8.96 15.59
CA ASN A 275 28.45 9.06 17.05
C ASN A 275 27.18 8.44 17.63
N VAL A 276 27.32 7.38 18.41
CA VAL A 276 26.20 6.80 19.17
C VAL A 276 26.11 7.54 20.50
N CYS A 277 25.08 8.37 20.65
CA CYS A 277 24.78 9.05 21.91
C CYS A 277 23.54 8.44 22.55
N ASP A 278 23.61 8.13 23.84
CA ASP A 278 22.43 7.79 24.63
C ASP A 278 21.54 9.04 24.74
N VAL A 279 20.38 9.01 24.08
CA VAL A 279 19.42 10.11 24.15
C VAL A 279 18.82 10.12 25.55
N THR A 280 19.13 11.15 26.33
CA THR A 280 18.50 11.36 27.62
C THR A 280 17.10 11.91 27.38
N ILE A 281 16.09 11.05 27.56
CA ILE A 281 14.68 11.46 27.45
C ILE A 281 14.37 12.42 28.59
N ALA A 282 13.86 13.60 28.26
CA ALA A 282 13.45 14.55 29.29
C ALA A 282 12.13 14.13 29.95
N PRO A 283 11.98 14.34 31.27
CA PRO A 283 10.72 14.05 31.95
C PRO A 283 9.57 14.85 31.36
N ASP A 284 8.45 14.15 31.17
CA ASP A 284 7.28 14.62 30.44
C ASP A 284 6.58 15.79 31.16
N SER A 285 6.31 16.88 30.43
CA SER A 285 5.40 17.92 30.90
C SER A 285 4.06 17.73 30.19
N THR A 286 3.16 17.00 30.81
CA THR A 286 1.85 16.71 30.23
C THR A 286 0.99 17.98 30.22
N CYS A 287 0.86 18.62 29.06
CA CYS A 287 -0.25 19.51 28.77
C CYS A 287 -1.12 18.82 27.71
N ALA A 288 -2.45 18.89 27.87
CA ALA A 288 -3.33 18.40 26.82
C ALA A 288 -3.16 19.30 25.59
N PRO A 289 -2.83 18.77 24.41
CA PRO A 289 -2.61 19.60 23.23
C PRO A 289 -3.88 20.36 22.86
N ALA A 290 -3.73 21.60 22.40
CA ALA A 290 -4.83 22.40 21.85
C ALA A 290 -5.26 21.87 20.47
N ILE A 291 -5.87 20.68 20.46
CA ILE A 291 -6.20 19.91 19.24
C ILE A 291 -7.23 20.63 18.36
N ASP A 292 -8.15 21.40 18.95
CA ASP A 292 -9.27 21.96 18.18
C ASP A 292 -8.86 22.99 17.14
N ASP A 293 -7.88 23.85 17.43
CA ASP A 293 -7.38 24.80 16.41
C ASP A 293 -6.58 24.07 15.31
N LEU A 294 -5.73 23.10 15.68
CA LEU A 294 -5.05 22.25 14.70
C LEU A 294 -6.04 21.53 13.79
N ALA A 295 -7.10 20.95 14.35
CA ALA A 295 -8.15 20.30 13.59
C ALA A 295 -8.88 21.28 12.66
N ALA A 296 -9.11 22.53 13.10
CA ALA A 296 -9.71 23.55 12.26
C ALA A 296 -8.80 23.98 11.09
N VAL A 297 -7.49 24.12 11.32
CA VAL A 297 -6.50 24.38 10.26
C VAL A 297 -6.52 23.25 9.23
N GLN A 298 -6.40 22.00 9.71
CA GLN A 298 -6.35 20.82 8.84
C GLN A 298 -7.65 20.64 8.05
N GLN A 299 -8.81 20.85 8.68
CA GLN A 299 -10.09 20.79 7.99
C GLN A 299 -10.20 21.84 6.88
N ALA A 300 -9.83 23.09 7.17
CA ALA A 300 -9.84 24.16 6.17
C ALA A 300 -8.88 23.87 5.00
N PHE A 301 -7.70 23.33 5.31
CA PHE A 301 -6.71 22.91 4.31
C PHE A 301 -7.27 21.78 3.43
N GLY A 302 -7.73 20.69 4.03
CA GLY A 302 -8.28 19.55 3.29
C GLY A 302 -9.55 19.89 2.51
N ASP A 303 -10.37 20.82 2.99
CA ASP A 303 -11.52 21.34 2.22
C ASP A 303 -11.07 22.12 0.98
N ALA A 304 -10.01 22.92 1.08
CA ALA A 304 -9.41 23.64 -0.04
C ALA A 304 -8.75 22.71 -1.08
N LEU A 305 -8.31 21.51 -0.66
CA LEU A 305 -7.81 20.50 -1.59
C LEU A 305 -8.93 19.92 -2.48
N PHE A 306 -10.12 19.73 -1.93
CA PHE A 306 -11.26 19.18 -2.68
C PHE A 306 -11.97 20.25 -3.52
N ASP A 307 -12.02 21.49 -3.02
CA ASP A 307 -12.68 22.61 -3.65
C ASP A 307 -11.86 23.90 -3.57
N SER A 308 -11.29 24.33 -4.70
CA SER A 308 -10.48 25.54 -4.78
C SER A 308 -11.23 26.83 -4.40
N ARG A 309 -12.57 26.81 -4.43
CA ARG A 309 -13.40 27.94 -3.96
C ARG A 309 -13.30 28.13 -2.44
N ARG A 310 -12.84 27.10 -1.71
CA ARG A 310 -12.62 27.14 -0.26
C ARG A 310 -11.21 27.61 0.15
N ASN A 311 -10.35 27.99 -0.81
CA ASN A 311 -9.00 28.47 -0.53
C ASN A 311 -8.96 29.61 0.52
N ALA A 312 -9.94 30.53 0.48
CA ALA A 312 -10.00 31.65 1.42
C ALA A 312 -9.96 31.21 2.90
N GLY A 313 -10.53 30.04 3.23
CA GLY A 313 -10.56 29.53 4.62
C GLY A 313 -9.19 29.12 5.17
N VAL A 314 -8.19 28.88 4.30
CA VAL A 314 -6.83 28.51 4.69
C VAL A 314 -5.81 29.61 4.39
N LEU A 315 -6.00 30.42 3.34
CA LEU A 315 -5.03 31.45 2.92
C LEU A 315 -4.71 32.45 4.03
N ASP A 316 -5.69 32.85 4.85
CA ASP A 316 -5.48 33.78 5.96
C ASP A 316 -4.59 33.20 7.08
N ARG A 317 -4.46 31.87 7.13
CA ARG A 317 -3.63 31.13 8.09
C ARG A 317 -2.20 30.91 7.57
N LEU A 318 -1.96 31.10 6.28
CA LEU A 318 -0.66 30.92 5.65
C LEU A 318 0.16 32.21 5.68
N THR A 319 1.48 32.08 5.66
CA THR A 319 2.38 33.23 5.48
C THR A 319 2.08 33.93 4.15
N ALA A 320 2.19 35.27 4.13
CA ALA A 320 1.81 36.06 2.96
C ALA A 320 2.68 35.69 1.73
N GLY A 321 2.05 35.44 0.57
CA GLY A 321 2.76 35.02 -0.65
C GLY A 321 1.89 34.20 -1.60
N GLN A 322 2.54 33.37 -2.44
CA GLN A 322 1.92 32.55 -3.50
C GLN A 322 1.03 31.37 -3.00
N GLY A 323 0.29 31.55 -1.91
CA GLY A 323 -0.46 30.48 -1.23
C GLY A 323 -1.40 29.70 -2.16
N SER A 324 -2.13 30.37 -3.07
CA SER A 324 -3.07 29.68 -3.98
C SER A 324 -2.39 28.79 -5.02
N ALA A 325 -1.26 29.23 -5.58
CA ALA A 325 -0.49 28.45 -6.55
C ALA A 325 0.14 27.24 -5.87
N ARG A 326 0.68 27.44 -4.66
CA ARG A 326 1.31 26.37 -3.87
C ARG A 326 0.29 25.36 -3.33
N LEU A 327 -0.92 25.79 -2.98
CA LEU A 327 -2.06 24.89 -2.69
C LEU A 327 -2.46 24.04 -3.91
N ALA A 328 -2.25 24.53 -5.13
CA ALA A 328 -2.55 23.76 -6.33
C ALA A 328 -1.61 22.56 -6.50
N ILE A 329 -0.38 22.61 -5.96
CA ILE A 329 0.57 21.49 -5.98
C ILE A 329 -0.01 20.31 -5.19
N TYR A 330 -0.45 20.52 -3.95
CA TYR A 330 -1.10 19.48 -3.15
C TYR A 330 -2.38 18.92 -3.79
N ARG A 331 -3.17 19.78 -4.48
CA ARG A 331 -4.33 19.31 -5.26
C ARG A 331 -3.92 18.41 -6.43
N GLY A 332 -2.81 18.73 -7.06
CA GLY A 332 -2.18 17.92 -8.11
C GLY A 332 -1.77 16.56 -7.58
N ASN A 333 -1.01 16.53 -6.48
CA ASN A 333 -0.56 15.31 -5.81
C ASN A 333 -1.73 14.40 -5.45
N LEU A 334 -2.76 14.95 -4.81
CA LEU A 334 -3.97 14.20 -4.45
C LEU A 334 -4.65 13.57 -5.68
N SER A 335 -4.75 14.33 -6.78
CA SER A 335 -5.36 13.83 -8.02
C SER A 335 -4.50 12.75 -8.68
N ALA A 336 -3.17 12.93 -8.69
CA ALA A 336 -2.23 11.95 -9.23
C ALA A 336 -2.25 10.64 -8.42
N ASN A 337 -2.35 10.72 -7.09
CA ASN A 337 -2.47 9.55 -6.23
C ASN A 337 -3.75 8.75 -6.52
N TRP A 338 -4.88 9.43 -6.75
CA TRP A 338 -6.13 8.77 -7.13
C TRP A 338 -6.04 8.10 -8.51
N GLU A 339 -5.46 8.80 -9.48
CA GLU A 339 -5.27 8.28 -10.84
C GLU A 339 -4.39 7.04 -10.83
N ARG A 340 -3.25 7.09 -10.14
CA ARG A 340 -2.34 5.95 -10.00
C ARG A 340 -3.02 4.76 -9.33
N ALA A 341 -3.66 4.96 -8.17
CA ALA A 341 -4.33 3.89 -7.43
C ALA A 341 -5.46 3.23 -8.24
N LEU A 342 -6.26 4.02 -8.97
CA LEU A 342 -7.30 3.48 -9.84
C LEU A 342 -6.71 2.84 -11.10
N GLY A 343 -5.65 3.40 -11.68
CA GLY A 343 -4.99 2.86 -12.87
C GLY A 343 -4.38 1.48 -12.62
N GLU A 344 -3.80 1.28 -11.43
CA GLU A 344 -3.31 -0.02 -10.97
C GLU A 344 -4.45 -1.04 -10.78
N ALA A 345 -5.60 -0.61 -10.24
CA ALA A 345 -6.75 -1.48 -9.98
C ALA A 345 -7.66 -1.75 -11.21
N TYR A 346 -7.67 -0.85 -12.19
CA TYR A 346 -8.57 -0.84 -13.36
C TYR A 346 -7.83 -0.62 -14.70
N PRO A 347 -6.78 -1.38 -15.02
CA PRO A 347 -5.94 -1.14 -16.19
C PRO A 347 -6.67 -1.29 -17.53
N VAL A 348 -7.66 -2.17 -17.64
CA VAL A 348 -8.45 -2.34 -18.87
C VAL A 348 -9.44 -1.19 -19.04
N ILE A 349 -10.11 -0.74 -17.96
CA ILE A 349 -10.94 0.48 -18.06
C ILE A 349 -10.10 1.68 -18.46
N HIS A 350 -8.88 1.82 -17.90
CA HIS A 350 -7.97 2.88 -18.30
C HIS A 350 -7.69 2.84 -19.81
N GLN A 351 -7.31 1.67 -20.35
CA GLN A 351 -7.10 1.49 -21.79
C GLN A 351 -8.35 1.78 -22.64
N LEU A 352 -9.52 1.38 -22.16
CA LEU A 352 -10.79 1.55 -22.87
C LEU A 352 -11.20 3.02 -23.02
N VAL A 353 -10.98 3.83 -21.98
CA VAL A 353 -11.42 5.25 -21.98
C VAL A 353 -10.31 6.22 -22.38
N GLY A 354 -9.04 5.78 -22.31
CA GLY A 354 -7.86 6.58 -22.60
C GLY A 354 -7.45 7.52 -21.46
N ASP A 355 -6.17 7.91 -21.48
CA ASP A 355 -5.49 8.64 -20.39
C ASP A 355 -6.23 9.91 -19.95
N GLU A 356 -6.61 10.77 -20.90
CA GLU A 356 -7.24 12.06 -20.58
C GLU A 356 -8.59 11.90 -19.88
N PHE A 357 -9.42 10.98 -20.37
CA PHE A 357 -10.72 10.70 -19.76
C PHE A 357 -10.54 10.00 -18.42
N PHE A 358 -9.60 9.06 -18.32
CA PHE A 358 -9.34 8.33 -17.08
C PHE A 358 -8.86 9.26 -15.96
N ALA A 359 -7.94 10.19 -16.25
CA ALA A 359 -7.51 11.21 -15.28
C ALA A 359 -8.69 12.08 -14.79
N GLY A 360 -9.58 12.49 -15.71
CA GLY A 360 -10.81 13.21 -15.36
C GLY A 360 -11.77 12.38 -14.51
N LEU A 361 -11.92 11.10 -14.84
CA LEU A 361 -12.77 10.13 -14.16
C LEU A 361 -12.26 9.82 -12.75
N ALA A 362 -10.95 9.61 -12.58
CA ALA A 362 -10.30 9.37 -11.30
C ALA A 362 -10.49 10.56 -10.35
N ARG A 363 -10.31 11.79 -10.86
CA ARG A 363 -10.58 13.02 -10.11
C ARG A 363 -12.05 13.15 -9.71
N ALA A 364 -12.99 12.81 -10.60
CA ALA A 364 -14.42 12.84 -10.29
C ALA A 364 -14.77 11.80 -9.20
N TYR A 365 -14.25 10.58 -9.33
CA TYR A 365 -14.42 9.50 -8.36
C TYR A 365 -13.86 9.90 -6.99
N GLY A 366 -12.61 10.35 -6.91
CA GLY A 366 -11.96 10.66 -5.63
C GLY A 366 -12.62 11.80 -4.86
N LYS A 367 -13.24 12.76 -5.56
CA LYS A 367 -14.08 13.79 -4.93
C LYS A 367 -15.40 13.24 -4.40
N ALA A 368 -16.03 12.30 -5.11
CA ALA A 368 -17.31 11.71 -4.72
C ALA A 368 -17.17 10.60 -3.67
N ASN A 369 -16.04 9.89 -3.67
CA ASN A 369 -15.71 8.74 -2.83
C ASN A 369 -14.32 8.94 -2.23
N PRO A 370 -14.14 9.89 -1.30
CA PRO A 370 -12.85 10.14 -0.68
C PRO A 370 -12.36 8.90 0.07
N ALA A 371 -11.04 8.67 0.03
CA ALA A 371 -10.41 7.52 0.68
C ALA A 371 -10.74 7.48 2.18
N GLN A 372 -10.82 6.26 2.72
CA GLN A 372 -11.18 6.01 4.13
C GLN A 372 -10.13 5.17 4.87
N ASP A 373 -9.12 4.67 4.16
CA ASP A 373 -8.05 3.82 4.69
C ASP A 373 -6.70 4.40 4.23
N PRO A 374 -5.67 4.42 5.08
CA PRO A 374 -4.31 4.79 4.68
C PRO A 374 -3.75 3.92 3.54
N ASP A 375 -4.23 2.68 3.42
CA ASP A 375 -3.88 1.77 2.34
C ASP A 375 -4.68 2.09 1.05
N LEU A 376 -4.00 2.74 0.09
CA LEU A 376 -4.59 3.10 -1.22
C LEU A 376 -5.00 1.90 -2.07
N ASN A 377 -4.52 0.69 -1.78
CA ASN A 377 -5.01 -0.53 -2.45
C ASN A 377 -6.49 -0.80 -2.16
N ARG A 378 -7.11 -0.05 -1.23
CA ARG A 378 -8.54 -0.16 -0.91
C ARG A 378 -9.40 0.92 -1.57
N PHE A 379 -8.80 1.89 -2.25
CA PHE A 379 -9.47 3.11 -2.71
C PHE A 379 -10.53 2.87 -3.81
N GLY A 380 -10.34 1.86 -4.65
CA GLY A 380 -11.20 1.58 -5.80
C GLY A 380 -12.54 0.91 -5.50
N ASP A 381 -12.81 0.47 -4.26
CA ASP A 381 -13.89 -0.48 -3.95
C ASP A 381 -15.30 -0.09 -4.42
N ARG A 382 -15.59 1.21 -4.57
CA ARG A 382 -16.88 1.76 -5.03
C ARG A 382 -16.88 2.19 -6.49
N PHE A 383 -15.79 2.01 -7.24
CA PHE A 383 -15.65 2.53 -8.59
C PHE A 383 -16.73 1.98 -9.55
N ALA A 384 -17.04 0.68 -9.45
CA ALA A 384 -18.13 0.09 -10.23
C ALA A 384 -19.50 0.74 -9.97
N GLN A 385 -19.83 1.01 -8.70
CA GLN A 385 -21.08 1.68 -8.32
C GLN A 385 -21.10 3.12 -8.82
N PHE A 386 -19.96 3.82 -8.75
CA PHE A 386 -19.81 5.17 -9.28
C PHE A 386 -20.05 5.20 -10.79
N LEU A 387 -19.43 4.30 -11.56
CA LEU A 387 -19.62 4.21 -13.02
C LEU A 387 -21.08 3.93 -13.40
N ALA A 388 -21.80 3.13 -12.62
CA ALA A 388 -23.21 2.83 -12.88
C ALA A 388 -24.11 4.08 -12.82
N GLY A 389 -23.71 5.10 -12.06
CA GLY A 389 -24.42 6.38 -11.93
C GLY A 389 -23.78 7.55 -12.66
N PHE A 390 -22.66 7.35 -13.36
CA PHE A 390 -21.89 8.44 -13.97
C PHE A 390 -22.34 8.70 -15.41
N GLU A 391 -23.04 9.82 -15.62
CA GLU A 391 -23.69 10.16 -16.90
C GLU A 391 -22.74 10.13 -18.11
N HIS A 392 -21.49 10.56 -17.93
CA HIS A 392 -20.48 10.64 -19.00
C HIS A 392 -20.05 9.26 -19.54
N VAL A 393 -20.41 8.15 -18.87
CA VAL A 393 -20.17 6.78 -19.36
C VAL A 393 -21.46 6.02 -19.66
N ALA A 394 -22.62 6.68 -19.68
CA ALA A 394 -23.92 6.03 -19.89
C ALA A 394 -24.03 5.28 -21.24
N ALA A 395 -23.28 5.71 -22.25
CA ALA A 395 -23.19 5.04 -23.54
C ALA A 395 -22.45 3.69 -23.50
N PHE A 396 -21.71 3.40 -22.42
CA PHE A 396 -20.93 2.19 -22.22
C PHE A 396 -21.42 1.40 -20.99
N PRO A 397 -22.64 0.82 -21.06
CA PRO A 397 -23.31 0.21 -19.90
C PRO A 397 -22.62 -1.05 -19.35
N TYR A 398 -21.55 -1.52 -20.00
CA TYR A 398 -20.73 -2.65 -19.56
C TYR A 398 -19.55 -2.24 -18.65
N LEU A 399 -19.20 -0.96 -18.57
CA LEU A 399 -18.07 -0.51 -17.74
C LEU A 399 -18.24 -0.82 -16.23
N PRO A 400 -19.44 -0.73 -15.63
CA PRO A 400 -19.63 -1.15 -14.24
C PRO A 400 -19.32 -2.64 -14.02
N ASP A 401 -19.72 -3.52 -14.97
CA ASP A 401 -19.44 -4.95 -14.90
C ASP A 401 -17.94 -5.23 -15.11
N MET A 402 -17.28 -4.50 -16.02
CA MET A 402 -15.82 -4.55 -16.19
C MET A 402 -15.12 -4.14 -14.89
N ALA A 403 -15.55 -3.07 -14.23
CA ALA A 403 -14.97 -2.61 -12.98
C ALA A 403 -15.13 -3.66 -11.86
N GLN A 404 -16.25 -4.39 -11.82
CA GLN A 404 -16.42 -5.49 -10.86
C GLN A 404 -15.45 -6.65 -11.14
N LEU A 405 -15.19 -6.95 -12.42
CA LEU A 405 -14.23 -7.97 -12.83
C LEU A 405 -12.80 -7.57 -12.44
N GLU A 406 -12.37 -6.36 -12.80
CA GLU A 406 -11.03 -5.83 -12.48
C GLU A 406 -10.81 -5.67 -10.98
N TRP A 407 -11.81 -5.19 -10.25
CA TRP A 407 -11.71 -5.16 -8.78
C TRP A 407 -11.57 -6.56 -8.17
N SER A 408 -12.17 -7.57 -8.79
CA SER A 408 -11.99 -8.95 -8.36
C SER A 408 -10.56 -9.46 -8.60
N LEU A 409 -9.92 -9.04 -9.70
CA LEU A 409 -8.51 -9.34 -9.97
C LEU A 409 -7.59 -8.63 -8.99
N HIS A 410 -7.83 -7.34 -8.74
CA HIS A 410 -7.12 -6.54 -7.74
C HIS A 410 -7.17 -7.20 -6.37
N LEU A 411 -8.34 -7.62 -5.91
CA LEU A 411 -8.47 -8.33 -4.64
C LEU A 411 -7.83 -9.72 -4.64
N ALA A 412 -7.82 -10.43 -5.78
CA ALA A 412 -7.14 -11.72 -5.90
C ALA A 412 -5.61 -11.57 -5.85
N HIS A 413 -5.06 -10.44 -6.34
CA HIS A 413 -3.64 -10.12 -6.25
C HIS A 413 -3.17 -10.10 -4.79
N TYR A 414 -3.89 -9.37 -3.92
CA TYR A 414 -3.59 -9.24 -2.49
C TYR A 414 -4.23 -10.34 -1.61
N ALA A 415 -4.81 -11.39 -2.18
CA ALA A 415 -5.40 -12.45 -1.38
C ALA A 415 -4.32 -13.25 -0.64
N THR A 416 -4.61 -13.74 0.55
CA THR A 416 -3.71 -14.63 1.30
C THR A 416 -3.36 -15.88 0.49
N ASP A 417 -2.08 -16.26 0.52
CA ASP A 417 -1.60 -17.48 -0.14
C ASP A 417 -2.18 -18.74 0.49
N ALA A 418 -2.59 -19.69 -0.34
CA ALA A 418 -3.05 -21.02 0.08
C ALA A 418 -2.66 -22.08 -0.95
N SER A 419 -2.27 -23.26 -0.46
CA SER A 419 -1.99 -24.42 -1.29
C SER A 419 -3.30 -25.10 -1.70
N GLY A 420 -3.51 -25.24 -3.01
CA GLY A 420 -4.66 -25.98 -3.54
C GLY A 420 -4.53 -27.49 -3.31
N LEU A 421 -5.67 -28.17 -3.27
CA LEU A 421 -5.74 -29.63 -3.28
C LEU A 421 -5.25 -30.18 -4.62
N ASP A 422 -4.49 -31.27 -4.56
CA ASP A 422 -4.15 -32.06 -5.73
C ASP A 422 -5.11 -33.25 -5.91
N ARG A 423 -4.88 -34.06 -6.95
CA ARG A 423 -5.68 -35.27 -7.21
C ARG A 423 -5.58 -36.31 -6.09
N SER A 424 -4.48 -36.33 -5.33
CA SER A 424 -4.28 -37.30 -4.26
C SER A 424 -5.25 -37.07 -3.09
N ALA A 425 -5.69 -35.82 -2.90
CA ALA A 425 -6.72 -35.47 -1.90
C ALA A 425 -8.05 -36.22 -2.11
N PHE A 426 -8.34 -36.68 -3.33
CA PHE A 426 -9.55 -37.41 -3.68
C PHE A 426 -9.38 -38.93 -3.68
N ALA A 427 -8.16 -39.46 -3.50
CA ALA A 427 -7.87 -40.89 -3.63
C ALA A 427 -8.70 -41.78 -2.67
N HIS A 428 -9.10 -41.25 -1.52
CA HIS A 428 -9.91 -41.96 -0.51
C HIS A 428 -11.38 -41.51 -0.48
N VAL A 429 -11.79 -40.62 -1.40
CA VAL A 429 -13.16 -40.08 -1.47
C VAL A 429 -13.94 -40.87 -2.52
N SER A 430 -14.88 -41.69 -2.08
CA SER A 430 -15.77 -42.43 -2.97
C SER A 430 -16.84 -41.50 -3.56
N PRO A 431 -17.48 -41.85 -4.69
CA PRO A 431 -18.55 -41.03 -5.27
C PRO A 431 -19.66 -40.67 -4.29
N ALA A 432 -20.10 -41.64 -3.46
CA ALA A 432 -21.14 -41.40 -2.43
C ALA A 432 -20.67 -40.47 -1.30
N MET A 433 -19.37 -40.50 -0.96
CA MET A 433 -18.80 -39.55 0.00
C MET A 433 -18.67 -38.15 -0.61
N LEU A 434 -18.26 -38.09 -1.88
CA LEU A 434 -18.11 -36.84 -2.61
C LEU A 434 -19.44 -36.12 -2.76
N GLU A 435 -20.52 -36.84 -3.09
CA GLU A 435 -21.88 -36.29 -3.24
C GLU A 435 -22.30 -35.41 -2.05
N GLY A 436 -22.00 -35.85 -0.83
CA GLY A 436 -22.29 -35.11 0.40
C GLY A 436 -21.18 -34.15 0.87
N ALA A 437 -20.03 -34.12 0.19
CA ALA A 437 -18.89 -33.31 0.58
C ALA A 437 -19.10 -31.83 0.26
N ARG A 438 -18.43 -30.96 1.02
CA ARG A 438 -18.34 -29.52 0.76
C ARG A 438 -16.91 -29.17 0.43
N LEU A 439 -16.71 -28.43 -0.65
CA LEU A 439 -15.38 -27.98 -1.07
C LEU A 439 -15.20 -26.52 -0.67
N LYS A 440 -14.08 -26.23 0.00
CA LYS A 440 -13.72 -24.85 0.36
C LYS A 440 -12.87 -24.26 -0.75
N LEU A 441 -13.28 -23.13 -1.30
CA LEU A 441 -12.50 -22.40 -2.30
C LEU A 441 -11.31 -21.70 -1.64
N ARG A 442 -10.24 -21.53 -2.41
CA ARG A 442 -9.08 -20.74 -2.02
C ARG A 442 -9.47 -19.28 -1.72
N PRO A 443 -8.81 -18.61 -0.75
CA PRO A 443 -8.99 -17.18 -0.54
C PRO A 443 -8.75 -16.37 -1.82
N GLY A 444 -9.53 -15.30 -1.99
CA GLY A 444 -9.45 -14.43 -3.17
C GLY A 444 -10.07 -15.00 -4.45
N CYS A 445 -10.58 -16.24 -4.43
CA CYS A 445 -11.33 -16.78 -5.55
C CYS A 445 -12.69 -16.09 -5.65
N ARG A 446 -13.03 -15.60 -6.83
CA ARG A 446 -14.32 -14.95 -7.11
C ARG A 446 -14.95 -15.54 -8.35
N ILE A 447 -16.24 -15.81 -8.27
CA ILE A 447 -17.02 -16.30 -9.40
C ILE A 447 -17.82 -15.10 -9.90
N HIS A 448 -17.65 -14.80 -11.18
CA HIS A 448 -18.17 -13.61 -11.82
C HIS A 448 -19.16 -14.00 -12.92
N ALA A 449 -20.24 -13.23 -13.02
CA ALA A 449 -21.22 -13.30 -14.09
C ALA A 449 -21.58 -11.89 -14.53
N SER A 450 -21.73 -11.71 -15.83
CA SER A 450 -22.15 -10.47 -16.45
C SER A 450 -23.10 -10.76 -17.61
N ARG A 451 -24.03 -9.83 -17.85
CA ARG A 451 -24.88 -9.82 -19.06
C ARG A 451 -24.15 -9.28 -20.30
N TRP A 452 -22.91 -8.84 -20.12
CA TRP A 452 -22.05 -8.27 -21.14
C TRP A 452 -20.83 -9.15 -21.36
N ALA A 453 -20.21 -9.05 -22.54
CA ALA A 453 -19.03 -9.80 -22.94
C ALA A 453 -17.73 -9.28 -22.26
N VAL A 454 -17.81 -8.85 -20.99
CA VAL A 454 -16.68 -8.24 -20.26
C VAL A 454 -15.52 -9.21 -20.05
N VAL A 455 -15.79 -10.51 -19.92
CA VAL A 455 -14.73 -11.52 -19.82
C VAL A 455 -13.92 -11.60 -21.12
N GLN A 456 -14.61 -11.67 -22.26
CA GLN A 456 -13.96 -11.70 -23.58
C GLN A 456 -13.24 -10.39 -23.87
N LEU A 457 -13.88 -9.26 -23.54
CA LEU A 457 -13.27 -7.94 -23.68
C LEU A 457 -12.01 -7.80 -22.83
N TRP A 458 -12.03 -8.24 -21.57
CA TRP A 458 -10.86 -8.21 -20.70
C TRP A 458 -9.72 -9.06 -21.25
N LEU A 459 -10.03 -10.27 -21.75
CA LEU A 459 -9.05 -11.15 -22.38
C LEU A 459 -8.42 -10.53 -23.62
N ALA A 460 -9.20 -9.84 -24.45
CA ALA A 460 -8.70 -9.16 -25.65
C ALA A 460 -7.70 -8.02 -25.34
N HIS A 461 -7.70 -7.49 -24.11
CA HIS A 461 -6.72 -6.49 -23.64
C HIS A 461 -5.46 -7.10 -23.02
N GLN A 462 -5.39 -8.43 -22.90
CA GLN A 462 -4.17 -9.07 -22.40
C GLN A 462 -3.11 -9.16 -23.51
N PRO A 463 -1.82 -9.25 -23.15
CA PRO A 463 -0.77 -9.59 -24.10
C PRO A 463 -1.13 -10.87 -24.85
N ASP A 464 -1.05 -10.85 -26.19
CA ASP A 464 -1.45 -11.96 -27.07
C ASP A 464 -2.92 -12.40 -26.93
N GLY A 465 -3.79 -11.48 -26.48
CA GLY A 465 -5.22 -11.71 -26.31
C GLY A 465 -5.97 -12.03 -27.62
N PRO A 466 -7.17 -12.65 -27.53
CA PRO A 466 -8.02 -12.88 -28.69
C PRO A 466 -8.53 -11.57 -29.29
N ALA A 467 -9.20 -11.67 -30.45
CA ALA A 467 -9.90 -10.53 -31.03
C ALA A 467 -10.99 -9.98 -30.08
N PHE A 468 -11.26 -8.68 -30.19
CA PHE A 468 -12.35 -8.02 -29.47
C PHE A 468 -13.70 -8.66 -29.80
N PRO A 469 -14.63 -8.72 -28.84
CA PRO A 469 -15.96 -9.28 -29.09
C PRO A 469 -16.76 -8.39 -30.07
N ASP A 470 -17.35 -9.00 -31.10
CA ASP A 470 -18.18 -8.30 -32.09
C ASP A 470 -19.47 -7.72 -31.48
N GLN A 471 -20.01 -8.38 -30.44
CA GLN A 471 -21.22 -7.98 -29.74
C GLN A 471 -20.98 -7.93 -28.23
N MET A 472 -21.12 -6.74 -27.65
CA MET A 472 -20.96 -6.57 -26.21
C MET A 472 -22.14 -7.12 -25.40
N GLN A 473 -23.37 -7.10 -25.94
CA GLN A 473 -24.56 -7.62 -25.25
C GLN A 473 -24.64 -9.15 -25.38
N ALA A 474 -23.82 -9.84 -24.62
CA ALA A 474 -23.78 -11.30 -24.52
C ALA A 474 -23.37 -11.71 -23.09
N GLU A 475 -23.98 -12.74 -22.53
CA GLU A 475 -23.64 -13.21 -21.19
C GLU A 475 -22.20 -13.74 -21.15
N SER A 476 -21.46 -13.41 -20.09
CA SER A 476 -20.13 -13.95 -19.84
C SER A 476 -19.95 -14.35 -18.37
N HIS A 477 -19.19 -15.43 -18.17
CA HIS A 477 -18.95 -15.99 -16.84
C HIS A 477 -17.46 -16.27 -16.68
N ALA A 478 -16.93 -16.02 -15.49
CA ALA A 478 -15.52 -16.27 -15.20
C ALA A 478 -15.28 -16.71 -13.77
N LEU A 479 -14.17 -17.42 -13.59
CA LEU A 479 -13.50 -17.61 -12.32
C LEU A 479 -12.31 -16.66 -12.27
N VAL A 480 -12.27 -15.80 -11.27
CA VAL A 480 -11.11 -14.98 -10.93
C VAL A 480 -10.37 -15.64 -9.78
N LEU A 481 -9.08 -15.83 -9.95
CA LEU A 481 -8.20 -16.39 -8.94
C LEU A 481 -6.75 -15.96 -9.19
N ARG A 482 -5.87 -16.26 -8.24
CA ARG A 482 -4.42 -16.08 -8.40
C ARG A 482 -3.73 -17.44 -8.43
N THR A 483 -3.09 -17.77 -9.54
CA THR A 483 -2.26 -18.98 -9.68
C THR A 483 -0.79 -18.58 -9.63
N GLY A 484 -0.05 -19.11 -8.65
CA GLY A 484 1.28 -18.57 -8.33
C GLY A 484 1.16 -17.11 -7.92
N TRP A 485 1.76 -16.21 -8.70
CA TRP A 485 1.80 -14.77 -8.40
C TRP A 485 0.86 -13.92 -9.28
N GLN A 486 0.22 -14.52 -10.28
CA GLN A 486 -0.56 -13.79 -11.26
C GLN A 486 -2.07 -13.99 -11.03
N ALA A 487 -2.78 -12.88 -10.81
CA ALA A 487 -4.23 -12.88 -10.85
C ALA A 487 -4.69 -13.06 -12.30
N SER A 488 -5.68 -13.92 -12.53
CA SER A 488 -6.14 -14.28 -13.86
C SER A 488 -7.66 -14.44 -13.91
N VAL A 489 -8.20 -14.24 -15.12
CA VAL A 489 -9.60 -14.49 -15.46
C VAL A 489 -9.67 -15.78 -16.26
N VAL A 490 -10.39 -16.77 -15.74
CA VAL A 490 -10.62 -18.05 -16.41
C VAL A 490 -12.07 -18.10 -16.88
N PRO A 491 -12.36 -18.09 -18.20
CA PRO A 491 -13.72 -18.21 -18.71
C PRO A 491 -14.39 -19.50 -18.25
N LEU A 492 -15.67 -19.40 -17.93
CA LEU A 492 -16.54 -20.51 -17.54
C LEU A 492 -17.70 -20.65 -18.53
N THR A 493 -18.14 -21.89 -18.75
CA THR A 493 -19.48 -22.15 -19.30
C THR A 493 -20.54 -21.77 -18.25
N ARG A 494 -21.79 -21.60 -18.70
CA ARG A 494 -22.90 -21.30 -17.79
C ARG A 494 -23.13 -22.41 -16.76
N ALA A 495 -22.98 -23.68 -17.17
CA ALA A 495 -23.07 -24.84 -16.29
C ALA A 495 -21.92 -24.88 -15.27
N ALA A 496 -20.68 -24.69 -15.71
CA ALA A 496 -19.51 -24.62 -14.83
C ALA A 496 -19.63 -23.50 -13.79
N HIS A 497 -20.12 -22.32 -14.21
CA HIS A 497 -20.42 -21.20 -13.32
C HIS A 497 -21.49 -21.56 -12.28
N ALA A 498 -22.59 -22.21 -12.69
CA ALA A 498 -23.66 -22.61 -11.78
C ALA A 498 -23.14 -23.57 -10.70
N MET A 499 -22.35 -24.58 -11.08
CA MET A 499 -21.74 -25.50 -10.13
C MET A 499 -20.79 -24.80 -9.16
N LEU A 500 -19.81 -24.03 -9.67
CA LEU A 500 -18.87 -23.32 -8.80
C LEU A 500 -19.58 -22.35 -7.85
N SER A 501 -20.64 -21.67 -8.31
CA SER A 501 -21.41 -20.74 -7.48
C SER A 501 -22.06 -21.45 -6.28
N LYS A 502 -22.58 -22.67 -6.48
CA LYS A 502 -23.13 -23.49 -5.41
C LYS A 502 -22.04 -23.95 -4.44
N LEU A 503 -20.88 -24.37 -4.94
CA LEU A 503 -19.73 -24.75 -4.10
C LEU A 503 -19.22 -23.56 -3.27
N ALA A 504 -19.11 -22.38 -3.87
CA ALA A 504 -18.69 -21.16 -3.18
C ALA A 504 -19.70 -20.70 -2.11
N ALA A 505 -20.99 -20.92 -2.33
CA ALA A 505 -22.05 -20.75 -1.32
C ALA A 505 -22.03 -21.85 -0.25
N GLY A 506 -21.02 -22.72 -0.28
CA GLY A 506 -20.80 -23.78 0.69
C GLY A 506 -21.73 -24.97 0.52
N GLN A 507 -22.47 -25.12 -0.59
CA GLN A 507 -23.39 -26.25 -0.80
C GLN A 507 -22.66 -27.58 -1.02
N ALA A 508 -23.39 -28.69 -0.89
CA ALA A 508 -22.84 -30.02 -1.12
C ALA A 508 -22.52 -30.23 -2.60
N PHE A 509 -21.51 -31.04 -2.90
CA PHE A 509 -21.05 -31.31 -4.25
C PHE A 509 -22.16 -31.85 -5.16
N GLY A 510 -23.01 -32.77 -4.67
CA GLY A 510 -24.12 -33.32 -5.45
C GLY A 510 -25.10 -32.23 -5.90
N ALA A 511 -25.52 -31.35 -4.99
CA ALA A 511 -26.40 -30.22 -5.31
C ALA A 511 -25.76 -29.21 -6.28
N ALA A 512 -24.44 -29.08 -6.24
CA ALA A 512 -23.70 -28.25 -7.18
C ALA A 512 -23.62 -28.89 -8.57
N LEU A 513 -23.42 -30.21 -8.63
CA LEU A 513 -23.43 -30.98 -9.88
C LEU A 513 -24.82 -30.96 -10.53
N ASP A 514 -25.88 -31.15 -9.76
CA ASP A 514 -27.27 -31.04 -10.24
C ASP A 514 -27.55 -29.68 -10.90
N ALA A 515 -26.99 -28.60 -10.35
CA ALA A 515 -27.14 -27.25 -10.90
C ALA A 515 -26.44 -27.08 -12.27
N ALA A 516 -25.34 -27.78 -12.52
CA ALA A 516 -24.70 -27.81 -13.84
C ALA A 516 -25.49 -28.70 -14.81
N LEU A 517 -25.84 -29.92 -14.39
CA LEU A 517 -26.59 -30.88 -15.23
C LEU A 517 -27.97 -30.37 -15.65
N ALA A 518 -28.61 -29.51 -14.84
CA ALA A 518 -29.86 -28.85 -15.20
C ALA A 518 -29.72 -27.83 -16.35
N LEU A 519 -28.50 -27.37 -16.65
CA LEU A 519 -28.20 -26.44 -17.73
C LEU A 519 -27.57 -27.14 -18.95
N GLU A 520 -26.81 -28.21 -18.71
CA GLU A 520 -26.05 -28.96 -19.71
C GLU A 520 -26.06 -30.44 -19.31
N GLU A 521 -26.88 -31.26 -19.97
CA GLU A 521 -27.09 -32.67 -19.59
C GLU A 521 -25.82 -33.53 -19.73
N ASP A 522 -24.94 -33.17 -20.67
CA ASP A 522 -23.66 -33.82 -20.97
C ASP A 522 -22.46 -33.18 -20.27
N PHE A 523 -22.69 -32.38 -19.22
CA PHE A 523 -21.64 -31.69 -18.47
C PHE A 523 -20.53 -32.64 -17.97
N ASP A 524 -19.31 -32.49 -18.50
CA ASP A 524 -18.16 -33.30 -18.10
C ASP A 524 -17.57 -32.83 -16.76
N ILE A 525 -18.11 -33.39 -15.68
CA ILE A 525 -17.61 -33.14 -14.33
C ILE A 525 -16.14 -33.55 -14.15
N GLY A 526 -15.68 -34.60 -14.83
CA GLY A 526 -14.32 -35.09 -14.71
C GLY A 526 -13.31 -34.07 -15.24
N GLU A 527 -13.58 -33.54 -16.43
CA GLU A 527 -12.77 -32.48 -17.05
C GLU A 527 -12.77 -31.21 -16.20
N HIS A 528 -13.95 -30.72 -15.81
CA HIS A 528 -14.07 -29.48 -15.03
C HIS A 528 -13.41 -29.58 -13.66
N LEU A 529 -13.65 -30.66 -12.92
CA LEU A 529 -13.01 -30.88 -11.62
C LEU A 529 -11.49 -30.97 -11.77
N ASN A 530 -11.01 -31.70 -12.76
CA ASN A 530 -9.58 -31.78 -13.02
C ASN A 530 -8.97 -30.40 -13.32
N ARG A 531 -9.61 -29.59 -14.16
CA ARG A 531 -9.18 -28.23 -14.46
C ARG A 531 -9.13 -27.35 -13.21
N TRP A 532 -10.15 -27.41 -12.34
CA TRP A 532 -10.19 -26.65 -11.09
C TRP A 532 -9.12 -27.11 -10.08
N LEU A 533 -8.77 -28.39 -10.05
CA LEU A 533 -7.66 -28.89 -9.23
C LEU A 533 -6.30 -28.42 -9.75
N VAL A 534 -6.07 -28.44 -11.06
CA VAL A 534 -4.85 -27.89 -11.67
C VAL A 534 -4.71 -26.40 -11.37
N LEU A 535 -5.83 -25.66 -11.38
CA LEU A 535 -5.89 -24.24 -11.02
C LEU A 535 -5.82 -24.00 -9.50
N GLY A 536 -5.85 -25.05 -8.66
CA GLY A 536 -5.79 -24.94 -7.21
C GLY A 536 -7.00 -24.24 -6.59
N VAL A 537 -8.18 -24.36 -7.21
CA VAL A 537 -9.42 -23.65 -6.80
C VAL A 537 -9.86 -24.04 -5.39
N PHE A 538 -9.70 -25.31 -5.01
CA PHE A 538 -10.15 -25.85 -3.73
C PHE A 538 -8.96 -26.07 -2.80
N ILE A 539 -9.15 -25.80 -1.50
CA ILE A 539 -8.12 -25.96 -0.47
C ILE A 539 -8.48 -27.00 0.59
N GLU A 540 -9.73 -27.45 0.63
CA GLU A 540 -10.22 -28.37 1.66
C GLU A 540 -11.46 -29.15 1.17
N ILE A 541 -11.56 -30.42 1.58
CA ILE A 541 -12.75 -31.27 1.39
C ILE A 541 -13.32 -31.57 2.78
N ALA A 542 -14.48 -31.00 3.09
CA ALA A 542 -15.22 -31.32 4.30
C ALA A 542 -16.22 -32.44 4.01
N LEU A 543 -15.98 -33.64 4.54
CA LEU A 543 -16.89 -34.78 4.43
C LEU A 543 -18.00 -34.67 5.48
N LYS A 544 -19.21 -35.11 5.12
CA LYS A 544 -20.33 -35.21 6.07
C LYS A 544 -19.99 -36.29 7.12
N GLU A 545 -19.90 -35.92 8.40
CA GLU A 545 -19.71 -36.90 9.47
C GLU A 545 -20.80 -37.97 9.39
N LYS A 546 -20.41 -39.25 9.43
CA LYS A 546 -21.38 -40.34 9.59
C LYS A 546 -22.09 -40.12 10.92
N VAL A 547 -23.40 -39.91 10.88
CA VAL A 547 -24.25 -40.05 12.07
C VAL A 547 -24.01 -41.44 12.62
N ALA A 548 -23.37 -41.55 13.79
CA ALA A 548 -23.19 -42.81 14.48
C ALA A 548 -24.56 -43.37 14.88
N GLY A 549 -25.10 -44.27 14.06
CA GLY A 549 -26.51 -44.64 14.15
C GLY A 549 -26.90 -45.92 13.44
N GLU A 550 -26.08 -46.97 13.50
CA GLU A 550 -26.55 -48.35 13.31
C GLU A 550 -26.12 -49.19 14.51
N LYS A 551 -27.07 -49.38 15.43
CA LYS A 551 -26.92 -50.29 16.57
C LYS A 551 -26.71 -51.71 16.04
N SER A 552 -25.53 -52.25 16.37
CA SER A 552 -25.26 -53.69 16.42
C SER A 552 -26.45 -54.43 17.05
N GLY A 553 -27.07 -55.30 16.26
CA GLY A 553 -28.14 -56.20 16.69
C GLY A 553 -27.61 -57.25 17.65
N ALA A 554 -27.59 -56.94 18.94
CA ALA A 554 -27.44 -57.93 19.99
C ALA A 554 -28.75 -58.72 20.14
N ARG A 555 -28.84 -59.89 19.49
CA ARG A 555 -29.84 -60.92 19.83
C ARG A 555 -29.56 -61.43 21.24
N LYS A 556 -30.48 -61.21 22.18
CA LYS A 556 -30.55 -61.90 23.46
C LYS A 556 -31.71 -62.90 23.50
N ALA A 557 -31.33 -64.15 23.80
CA ALA A 557 -32.09 -65.21 24.48
C ALA A 557 -33.22 -65.91 23.70
N PRO A 558 -33.49 -67.20 24.01
CA PRO A 558 -34.12 -67.53 25.30
C PRO A 558 -33.39 -68.59 26.13
N LEU A 559 -33.53 -68.42 27.45
CA LEU A 559 -33.38 -69.46 28.45
C LEU A 559 -34.50 -70.50 28.27
N VAL A 560 -34.15 -71.78 28.25
CA VAL A 560 -35.05 -72.89 28.58
C VAL A 560 -34.35 -73.71 29.65
N GLY A 561 -35.01 -73.88 30.79
CA GLY A 561 -34.52 -74.69 31.90
C GLY A 561 -34.83 -76.17 31.72
N GLN A 562 -33.95 -77.02 32.23
CA GLN A 562 -34.15 -77.94 33.36
C GLN A 562 -32.78 -78.47 33.79
#